data_AF-A0AAN9A4E0-F1
#
_entry.id   AF-A0AAN9A4E0-F1
#
_cell.length_a   1.000
_cell.length_b   1.000
_cell.length_c   1.000
_cell.angle_alpha   90.00
_cell.angle_beta   90.00
_cell.angle_gamma   90.00
#
_symmetry.space_group_name_H-M   'P 1'
#
loop_
_entity.id
_entity.type
_entity.pdbx_description
1 polymer ?
#
loop_
_entity_poly.entity_id
_entity_poly.type
_entity_poly.pdbx_seq_one_letter_code
_entity_poly.pdbx_strand_id
1 'polypeptide(L)'
;MRSSIPDKRRTGLSVSLAPGRRLAAVTDDFGRVTVVDVQRGATIRMWKGYRDADCGWEDVEGDWGGLKRRVSFLLIYAPRRGLLEVWTPQQGPRVAAFNVPKYSRLIYTPHTLLGVNSVRGVRCKVFPVIFITPDGVISEISVPFHLALGGKTSKRARDLHLLKTLKSQLKNGSEEEVMATISEIKTLGVRKQVITTFIMSQYLSASLLQGVVEFYKPIYGDAGES
;
A
#
# COMPACT_ATOMS: atom_id res chain seq x y z
N MET A 1 -23.64 24.78 6.15
CA MET A 1 -22.60 25.66 5.58
C MET A 1 -22.35 25.20 4.15
N ARG A 2 -22.61 26.03 3.13
CA ARG A 2 -22.31 25.68 1.73
C ARG A 2 -20.92 26.20 1.41
N SER A 3 -19.96 25.31 1.19
CA SER A 3 -18.63 25.64 0.69
C SER A 3 -18.61 25.47 -0.83
N SER A 4 -17.95 26.39 -1.52
CA SER A 4 -17.66 26.25 -2.94
C SER A 4 -16.21 26.62 -3.19
N ILE A 5 -15.58 25.94 -4.13
CA ILE A 5 -14.26 26.30 -4.63
C ILE A 5 -14.52 26.96 -5.98
N PRO A 6 -14.55 28.30 -6.06
CA PRO A 6 -14.91 29.00 -7.28
C PRO A 6 -13.76 28.89 -8.29
N ASP A 7 -13.86 27.93 -9.22
CA ASP A 7 -13.02 27.83 -10.41
C ASP A 7 -13.90 27.81 -11.66
N LYS A 8 -14.37 28.99 -12.07
CA LYS A 8 -15.44 29.18 -13.07
C LYS A 8 -15.16 28.56 -14.44
N ARG A 9 -13.90 28.29 -14.76
CA ARG A 9 -13.50 27.75 -16.07
C ARG A 9 -13.38 26.23 -16.09
N ARG A 10 -13.70 25.56 -14.97
CA ARG A 10 -13.42 24.14 -14.79
C ARG A 10 -14.63 23.37 -14.34
N THR A 11 -14.70 22.15 -14.85
CA THR A 11 -15.73 21.20 -14.50
C THR A 11 -15.09 19.98 -13.85
N GLY A 12 -15.60 19.59 -12.68
CA GLY A 12 -15.24 18.31 -12.09
C GLY A 12 -15.82 17.17 -12.93
N LEU A 13 -14.99 16.20 -13.31
CA LEU A 13 -15.39 15.07 -14.15
C LEU A 13 -15.76 13.84 -13.32
N SER A 14 -15.03 13.59 -12.23
CA SER A 14 -15.30 12.47 -11.33
C SER A 14 -14.97 12.82 -9.89
N VAL A 15 -15.64 12.14 -8.96
CA VAL A 15 -15.38 12.21 -7.52
C VAL A 15 -15.23 10.80 -6.97
N SER A 16 -14.16 10.57 -6.21
CA SER A 16 -13.87 9.32 -5.52
C SER A 16 -13.72 9.59 -4.03
N LEU A 17 -14.63 9.06 -3.21
CA LEU A 17 -14.61 9.23 -1.75
C LEU A 17 -13.69 8.20 -1.12
N ALA A 18 -12.81 8.63 -0.21
CA ALA A 18 -12.03 7.72 0.62
C ALA A 18 -12.97 6.85 1.49
N PRO A 19 -12.58 5.62 1.88
CA PRO A 19 -13.44 4.73 2.67
C PRO A 19 -13.89 5.36 4.00
N GLY A 20 -13.03 6.17 4.62
CA GLY A 20 -13.34 6.95 5.82
C GLY A 20 -14.26 8.17 5.60
N ARG A 21 -14.69 8.45 4.36
CA ARG A 21 -15.63 9.50 3.93
C ARG A 21 -15.25 10.94 4.29
N ARG A 22 -14.06 11.16 4.84
CA ARG A 22 -13.53 12.49 5.17
C ARG A 22 -12.85 13.16 3.97
N LEU A 23 -12.21 12.38 3.11
CA LEU A 23 -11.48 12.87 1.95
C LEU A 23 -12.18 12.46 0.66
N ALA A 24 -12.11 13.32 -0.35
CA ALA A 24 -12.54 13.01 -1.70
C ALA A 24 -11.46 13.46 -2.69
N ALA A 25 -11.17 12.64 -3.70
CA ALA A 25 -10.36 13.04 -4.83
C ALA A 25 -11.29 13.39 -6.00
N VAL A 26 -11.10 14.59 -6.55
CA VAL A 26 -11.87 15.14 -7.65
C VAL A 26 -10.95 15.34 -8.84
N THR A 27 -11.34 14.83 -10.00
CA THR A 27 -10.65 15.05 -11.26
C THR A 27 -11.31 16.19 -12.02
N ASP A 28 -10.55 16.99 -12.76
CA ASP A 28 -11.08 18.08 -13.59
C ASP A 28 -10.79 17.89 -15.09
N ASP A 29 -11.51 18.66 -15.91
CA ASP A 29 -11.37 18.74 -17.36
C ASP A 29 -10.05 19.35 -17.85
N PHE A 30 -9.25 19.93 -16.96
CA PHE A 30 -7.94 20.52 -17.24
C PHE A 30 -6.76 19.63 -16.83
N GLY A 31 -7.02 18.40 -16.39
CA GLY A 31 -6.01 17.44 -15.98
C GLY A 31 -5.39 17.72 -14.62
N ARG A 32 -6.22 18.06 -13.65
CA ARG A 32 -5.85 18.10 -12.24
C ARG A 32 -6.58 17.03 -11.46
N VAL A 33 -5.91 16.57 -10.41
CA VAL A 33 -6.53 15.80 -9.33
C VAL A 33 -6.47 16.66 -8.09
N THR A 34 -7.58 16.82 -7.38
CA THR A 34 -7.69 17.66 -6.19
C THR A 34 -8.26 16.84 -5.05
N VAL A 35 -7.55 16.77 -3.93
CA VAL A 35 -8.06 16.18 -2.70
C VAL A 35 -8.74 17.26 -1.86
N VAL A 36 -9.97 17.00 -1.47
CA VAL A 36 -10.82 17.88 -0.68
C VAL A 36 -11.17 17.20 0.64
N ASP A 37 -11.08 17.93 1.76
CA ASP A 37 -11.69 17.54 3.03
C ASP A 37 -13.18 17.84 2.92
N VAL A 38 -14.00 16.79 2.87
CA VAL A 38 -15.45 16.86 2.68
C VAL A 38 -16.15 17.49 3.88
N GLN A 39 -15.64 17.25 5.10
CA GLN A 39 -16.23 17.79 6.33
C GLN A 39 -15.94 19.29 6.46
N ARG A 40 -14.72 19.70 6.15
CA ARG A 40 -14.31 21.12 6.22
C ARG A 40 -14.66 21.91 4.97
N GLY A 41 -14.96 21.23 3.86
CA GLY A 41 -15.19 21.86 2.56
C GLY A 41 -13.95 22.55 1.98
N ALA A 42 -12.75 22.05 2.30
CA ALA A 42 -11.49 22.71 1.99
C ALA A 42 -10.60 21.84 1.09
N THR A 43 -9.94 22.45 0.10
CA THR A 43 -8.92 21.76 -0.70
C THR A 43 -7.68 21.53 0.15
N ILE A 44 -7.19 20.28 0.17
CA ILE A 44 -5.99 19.90 0.90
C ILE A 44 -4.77 19.93 -0.02
N ARG A 45 -4.91 19.33 -1.21
CA ARG A 45 -3.77 19.12 -2.12
C ARG A 45 -4.25 19.00 -3.57
N MET A 46 -3.39 19.40 -4.50
CA MET A 46 -3.68 19.38 -5.94
C MET A 46 -2.46 18.90 -6.73
N TRP A 47 -2.72 18.04 -7.71
CA TRP A 47 -1.75 17.55 -8.68
C TRP A 47 -2.13 18.05 -10.08
N LYS A 48 -1.15 18.44 -10.90
CA LYS A 48 -1.36 18.96 -12.26
C LYS A 48 -0.73 18.02 -13.29
N GLY A 49 -1.30 17.96 -14.50
CA GLY A 49 -0.79 17.12 -15.59
C GLY A 49 -1.36 15.69 -15.61
N TYR A 50 -2.47 15.47 -14.93
CA TYR A 50 -3.18 14.20 -14.78
C TYR A 50 -4.46 14.22 -15.62
N ARG A 51 -4.34 14.49 -16.92
CA ARG A 51 -5.48 14.43 -17.84
C ARG A 51 -6.00 13.00 -17.93
N ASP A 52 -7.33 12.89 -17.94
CA ASP A 52 -8.05 11.63 -18.05
C ASP A 52 -7.72 10.66 -16.91
N ALA A 53 -7.27 11.17 -15.76
CA ALA A 53 -6.83 10.32 -14.66
C ALA A 53 -8.00 9.60 -13.97
N ASP A 54 -7.79 8.34 -13.63
CA ASP A 54 -8.67 7.59 -12.74
C ASP A 54 -8.13 7.67 -11.31
N CYS A 55 -9.02 7.79 -10.33
CA CYS A 55 -8.66 7.88 -8.92
C CYS A 55 -9.32 6.78 -8.10
N GLY A 56 -8.59 6.25 -7.13
CA GLY A 56 -9.06 5.26 -6.18
C GLY A 56 -8.42 5.44 -4.81
N TRP A 57 -8.97 4.76 -3.81
CA TRP A 57 -8.47 4.86 -2.44
C TRP A 57 -8.26 3.48 -1.83
N GLU A 58 -7.13 3.32 -1.15
CA GLU A 58 -6.80 2.09 -0.42
C GLU A 58 -6.59 2.40 1.06
N ASP A 59 -7.33 1.70 1.91
CA ASP A 59 -7.25 1.84 3.36
C ASP A 59 -6.41 0.71 3.95
N VAL A 60 -5.37 1.08 4.66
CA VAL A 60 -4.43 0.12 5.22
C VAL A 60 -4.39 0.26 6.73
N GLU A 61 -4.65 -0.84 7.42
CA GLU A 61 -4.49 -0.94 8.87
C GLU A 61 -3.07 -1.41 9.20
N GLY A 62 -2.46 -0.77 10.19
CA GLY A 62 -1.20 -1.23 10.75
C GLY A 62 -1.05 -0.84 12.19
N ASP A 63 -0.05 -1.45 12.83
CA ASP A 63 0.30 -1.17 14.21
C ASP A 63 1.49 -0.22 14.24
N TRP A 64 1.35 0.88 14.98
CA TRP A 64 2.43 1.81 15.25
C TRP A 64 2.43 2.22 16.72
N GLY A 65 3.46 1.80 17.44
CA GLY A 65 3.61 2.10 18.86
C GLY A 65 2.57 1.38 19.75
N GLY A 66 2.08 0.21 19.34
CA GLY A 66 1.08 -0.56 20.07
C GLY A 66 -0.36 -0.11 19.84
N LEU A 67 -0.57 0.93 19.02
CA LEU A 67 -1.90 1.36 18.60
C LEU A 67 -2.14 0.97 17.14
N LYS A 68 -3.31 0.36 16.91
CA LYS A 68 -3.86 0.17 15.57
C LYS A 68 -4.21 1.52 14.95
N ARG A 69 -3.68 1.77 13.76
CA ARG A 69 -3.93 2.99 12.98
C ARG A 69 -4.33 2.59 11.58
N ARG A 70 -5.28 3.35 11.02
CA ARG A 70 -5.68 3.26 9.62
C ARG A 70 -5.13 4.46 8.87
N VAL A 71 -4.59 4.21 7.68
CA VAL A 71 -4.10 5.24 6.77
C VAL A 71 -4.72 4.99 5.39
N SER A 72 -5.26 6.04 4.79
CA SER A 72 -5.79 6.01 3.43
C SER A 72 -4.72 6.51 2.45
N PHE A 73 -4.47 5.74 1.40
CA PHE A 73 -3.64 6.14 0.27
C PHE A 73 -4.53 6.54 -0.91
N LEU A 74 -4.08 7.55 -1.65
CA LEU A 74 -4.69 7.93 -2.92
C LEU A 74 -3.92 7.26 -4.05
N LEU A 75 -4.65 6.54 -4.90
CA LEU A 75 -4.14 5.98 -6.14
C LEU A 75 -4.59 6.88 -7.28
N ILE A 76 -3.63 7.28 -8.12
CA ILE A 76 -3.88 8.09 -9.31
C ILE A 76 -3.29 7.34 -10.51
N TYR A 77 -4.15 6.85 -11.38
CA TYR A 77 -3.73 6.33 -12.67
C TYR A 77 -3.74 7.47 -13.70
N ALA A 78 -2.62 7.67 -14.39
CA ALA A 78 -2.48 8.66 -15.46
C ALA A 78 -2.36 7.94 -16.82
N PRO A 79 -3.46 7.73 -17.57
CA PRO A 79 -3.46 6.87 -18.75
C PRO A 79 -2.50 7.32 -19.85
N ARG A 80 -2.41 8.64 -20.09
CA ARG A 80 -1.52 9.21 -21.10
C ARG A 80 -0.04 8.93 -20.83
N ARG A 81 0.31 8.85 -19.54
CA ARG A 81 1.68 8.58 -19.07
C ARG A 81 1.96 7.09 -18.92
N GLY A 82 0.93 6.25 -18.82
CA GLY A 82 1.08 4.83 -18.47
C GLY A 82 1.65 4.66 -17.07
N LEU A 83 1.19 5.46 -16.11
CA LEU A 83 1.74 5.49 -14.76
C LEU A 83 0.64 5.38 -13.71
N LEU A 84 0.81 4.46 -12.77
CA LEU A 84 -0.01 4.35 -11.57
C LEU A 84 0.79 4.86 -10.38
N GLU A 85 0.33 5.96 -9.77
CA GLU A 85 1.02 6.63 -8.67
C GLU A 85 0.25 6.45 -7.36
N VAL A 86 0.97 6.14 -6.28
CA VAL A 86 0.43 6.01 -4.93
C VAL A 86 0.90 7.20 -4.10
N TRP A 87 -0.02 7.88 -3.45
CA TRP A 87 0.22 9.12 -2.72
C TRP A 87 -0.34 9.06 -1.31
N THR A 88 0.37 9.70 -0.37
CA THR A 88 -0.28 10.14 0.87
C THR A 88 -1.12 11.39 0.57
N PRO A 89 -2.43 11.39 0.90
CA PRO A 89 -3.38 12.37 0.38
C PRO A 89 -3.21 13.78 0.97
N GLN A 90 -2.74 13.89 2.21
CA GLN A 90 -2.63 15.17 2.92
C GLN A 90 -1.21 15.75 2.84
N GLN A 91 -0.27 15.15 3.57
CA GLN A 91 1.12 15.55 3.63
C GLN A 91 2.00 14.35 3.31
N GLY A 92 3.05 14.59 2.52
CA GLY A 92 4.06 13.58 2.20
C GLY A 92 4.37 13.43 0.71
N PRO A 93 5.48 12.77 0.41
CA PRO A 93 5.94 12.55 -0.96
C PRO A 93 5.06 11.52 -1.69
N ARG A 94 5.35 11.34 -2.99
CA ARG A 94 4.87 10.19 -3.73
C ARG A 94 5.44 8.93 -3.08
N VAL A 95 4.57 7.98 -2.76
CA VAL A 95 4.93 6.75 -2.04
C VAL A 95 5.50 5.72 -3.01
N ALA A 96 4.82 5.52 -4.13
CA ALA A 96 5.23 4.59 -5.17
C ALA A 96 4.74 5.08 -6.53
N ALA A 97 5.40 4.60 -7.58
CA ALA A 97 4.97 4.81 -8.97
C ALA A 97 5.31 3.55 -9.77
N PHE A 98 4.35 3.05 -10.53
CA PHE A 98 4.48 1.86 -11.33
C PHE A 98 4.21 2.21 -12.80
N ASN A 99 5.12 1.79 -13.68
CA ASN A 99 4.84 1.81 -15.10
C ASN A 99 3.83 0.72 -15.39
N VAL A 100 2.73 1.11 -16.02
CA VAL A 100 1.61 0.23 -16.34
C VAL A 100 1.21 0.46 -17.79
N PRO A 101 0.59 -0.54 -18.45
CA PRO A 101 0.14 -0.37 -19.82
C PRO A 101 -0.75 0.87 -19.98
N LYS A 102 -0.55 1.61 -21.07
CA LYS A 102 -1.47 2.68 -21.48
C LYS A 102 -2.83 2.05 -21.78
N TYR A 103 -3.90 2.83 -21.68
CA TYR A 103 -5.28 2.36 -21.90
C TYR A 103 -5.78 1.32 -20.89
N SER A 104 -5.09 1.17 -19.75
CA SER A 104 -5.61 0.44 -18.61
C SER A 104 -6.74 1.23 -17.94
N ARG A 105 -7.42 0.63 -16.96
CA ARG A 105 -8.45 1.31 -16.17
C ARG A 105 -8.27 1.01 -14.69
N LEU A 106 -8.38 2.05 -13.87
CA LEU A 106 -8.45 1.89 -12.42
C LEU A 106 -9.91 1.98 -12.00
N ILE A 107 -10.43 0.89 -11.45
CA ILE A 107 -11.81 0.82 -10.95
C ILE A 107 -11.77 0.89 -9.44
N TYR A 108 -12.48 1.87 -8.89
CA TYR A 108 -12.62 2.05 -7.46
C TYR A 108 -14.08 1.90 -7.05
N THR A 109 -14.35 0.95 -6.17
CA THR A 109 -15.69 0.64 -5.64
C THR A 109 -15.70 0.81 -4.13
N PRO A 110 -16.04 2.01 -3.62
CA PRO A 110 -16.08 2.30 -2.18
C PRO A 110 -17.26 1.65 -1.44
N HIS A 111 -18.14 0.95 -2.15
CA HIS A 111 -19.42 0.47 -1.63
C HIS A 111 -19.44 -1.04 -1.52
N THR A 112 -19.94 -1.53 -0.39
CA THR A 112 -20.33 -2.93 -0.24
C THR A 112 -21.51 -3.27 -1.14
N LEU A 113 -21.71 -4.55 -1.43
CA LEU A 113 -22.86 -5.08 -2.16
C LEU A 113 -24.17 -4.43 -1.70
N LEU A 114 -24.85 -3.75 -2.63
CA LEU A 114 -26.17 -3.18 -2.42
C LEU A 114 -27.19 -4.31 -2.34
N GLY A 115 -28.17 -4.21 -1.43
CA GLY A 115 -29.28 -5.17 -1.32
C GLY A 115 -29.03 -6.39 -0.42
N VAL A 116 -27.86 -6.50 0.22
CA VAL A 116 -27.51 -7.65 1.09
C VAL A 116 -27.98 -7.48 2.54
N ASN A 117 -28.69 -6.39 2.84
CA ASN A 117 -29.19 -6.09 4.20
C ASN A 117 -30.13 -7.17 4.75
N SER A 118 -30.79 -7.94 3.88
CA SER A 118 -31.76 -8.98 4.24
C SER A 118 -31.13 -10.37 4.44
N VAL A 119 -29.87 -10.56 4.08
CA VAL A 119 -29.21 -11.88 4.08
C VAL A 119 -28.11 -11.89 5.15
N ARG A 120 -28.38 -12.53 6.29
CA ARG A 120 -27.36 -12.73 7.32
C ARG A 120 -26.29 -13.70 6.79
N GLY A 121 -25.02 -13.34 6.93
CA GLY A 121 -23.89 -14.26 6.70
C GLY A 121 -23.17 -14.15 5.35
N VAL A 122 -23.57 -13.25 4.45
CA VAL A 122 -22.81 -13.00 3.21
C VAL A 122 -21.55 -12.20 3.53
N ARG A 123 -20.42 -12.89 3.66
CA ARG A 123 -19.09 -12.28 3.68
C ARG A 123 -18.56 -12.21 2.26
N CYS A 124 -18.77 -11.10 1.57
CA CYS A 124 -18.13 -10.86 0.28
C CYS A 124 -16.83 -10.07 0.50
N LYS A 125 -15.72 -10.55 -0.07
CA LYS A 125 -14.50 -9.76 -0.16
C LYS A 125 -14.75 -8.65 -1.17
N VAL A 126 -14.95 -7.44 -0.68
CA VAL A 126 -15.03 -6.25 -1.53
C VAL A 126 -13.59 -5.83 -1.80
N PHE A 127 -13.16 -5.93 -3.05
CA PHE A 127 -11.89 -5.34 -3.48
C PHE A 127 -12.15 -3.86 -3.76
N PRO A 128 -11.68 -2.95 -2.89
CA PRO A 128 -11.99 -1.54 -3.04
C PRO A 128 -11.40 -0.98 -4.34
N VAL A 129 -10.21 -1.45 -4.74
CA VAL A 129 -9.51 -0.99 -5.94
C VAL A 129 -9.07 -2.19 -6.79
N ILE A 130 -9.40 -2.11 -8.08
CA ILE A 130 -9.01 -3.11 -9.08
C ILE A 130 -8.38 -2.38 -10.26
N PHE A 131 -7.31 -2.95 -10.80
CA PHE A 131 -6.66 -2.47 -12.02
C PHE A 131 -6.89 -3.45 -13.17
N ILE A 132 -7.33 -2.93 -14.31
CA ILE A 132 -7.61 -3.74 -15.50
C ILE A 132 -6.70 -3.26 -16.62
N THR A 133 -5.92 -4.19 -17.17
CA THR A 133 -5.04 -3.93 -18.32
C THR A 133 -5.78 -4.15 -19.65
N PRO A 134 -5.29 -3.58 -20.78
CA PRO A 134 -5.87 -3.81 -22.10
C PRO A 134 -5.88 -5.28 -22.52
N ASP A 135 -4.94 -6.06 -22.00
CA ASP A 135 -4.82 -7.50 -22.27
C ASP A 135 -5.87 -8.34 -21.53
N GLY A 136 -6.76 -7.69 -20.77
CA GLY A 136 -7.82 -8.35 -20.00
C GLY A 136 -7.37 -8.88 -18.64
N VAL A 137 -6.11 -8.66 -18.24
CA VAL A 137 -5.62 -9.06 -16.91
C VAL A 137 -6.16 -8.10 -15.85
N ILE A 138 -6.76 -8.70 -14.83
CA ILE A 138 -7.31 -8.02 -13.65
C ILE A 138 -6.36 -8.23 -12.48
N SER A 139 -5.89 -7.13 -11.89
CA SER A 139 -4.95 -7.14 -10.78
C SER A 139 -5.49 -6.36 -9.58
N GLU A 140 -5.34 -6.94 -8.39
CA GLU A 140 -5.57 -6.25 -7.12
C GLU A 140 -4.37 -5.36 -6.80
N ILE A 141 -4.63 -4.17 -6.26
CA ILE A 141 -3.57 -3.27 -5.78
C ILE A 141 -3.54 -3.29 -4.26
N SER A 142 -2.44 -3.76 -3.68
CA SER A 142 -2.21 -3.77 -2.24
C SER A 142 -1.09 -2.81 -1.86
N VAL A 143 -1.37 -1.89 -0.94
CA VAL A 143 -0.39 -0.93 -0.43
C VAL A 143 -0.05 -1.29 1.02
N PRO A 144 1.21 -1.59 1.37
CA PRO A 144 1.56 -1.95 2.73
C PRO A 144 1.68 -0.73 3.67
N PHE A 145 1.26 -0.91 4.94
CA PHE A 145 1.15 0.19 5.92
C PHE A 145 2.46 0.93 6.18
N HIS A 146 3.59 0.23 6.13
CA HIS A 146 4.90 0.82 6.45
C HIS A 146 5.30 1.95 5.48
N LEU A 147 4.67 2.01 4.30
CA LEU A 147 4.87 3.08 3.33
C LEU A 147 4.24 4.42 3.77
N ALA A 148 3.28 4.39 4.70
CA ALA A 148 2.76 5.61 5.33
C ALA A 148 3.77 6.21 6.32
N LEU A 149 4.68 5.39 6.84
CA LEU A 149 5.70 5.80 7.81
C LEU A 149 6.88 6.36 7.03
N GLY A 150 7.12 7.67 7.07
CA GLY A 150 8.20 8.29 6.29
C GLY A 150 9.61 7.93 6.78
N GLY A 151 10.60 7.93 5.88
CA GLY A 151 12.02 7.94 6.23
C GLY A 151 12.60 6.64 6.84
N LYS A 152 13.42 6.78 7.90
CA LYS A 152 14.15 5.65 8.54
C LYS A 152 13.22 4.64 9.23
N THR A 153 12.08 5.10 9.73
CA THR A 153 11.06 4.25 10.38
C THR A 153 10.32 3.36 9.38
N SER A 154 10.18 3.81 8.12
CA SER A 154 9.66 2.99 7.02
C SER A 154 10.45 1.70 6.82
N LYS A 155 11.79 1.79 6.84
CA LYS A 155 12.68 0.65 6.61
C LYS A 155 12.52 -0.41 7.69
N ARG A 156 12.51 0.02 8.96
CA ARG A 156 12.29 -0.89 10.11
C ARG A 156 10.88 -1.49 10.07
N ALA A 157 9.86 -0.69 9.77
CA ALA A 157 8.48 -1.16 9.71
C ALA A 157 8.23 -2.10 8.52
N ARG A 158 8.90 -1.89 7.39
CA ARG A 158 8.95 -2.83 6.26
C ARG A 158 9.51 -4.17 6.70
N ASP A 159 10.69 -4.14 7.31
CA ASP A 159 11.34 -5.36 7.76
C ASP A 159 10.53 -6.09 8.83
N LEU A 160 9.83 -5.35 9.71
CA LEU A 160 8.91 -5.93 10.68
C LEU A 160 7.66 -6.56 10.01
N HIS A 161 7.19 -6.00 8.89
CA HIS A 161 6.14 -6.61 8.09
C HIS A 161 6.64 -7.88 7.41
N LEU A 162 7.83 -7.85 6.81
CA LEU A 162 8.49 -9.04 6.24
C LEU A 162 8.66 -10.14 7.29
N LEU A 163 9.05 -9.81 8.53
CA LEU A 163 9.11 -10.75 9.65
C LEU A 163 7.74 -11.41 9.92
N LYS A 164 6.64 -10.67 9.84
CA LYS A 164 5.29 -11.23 10.05
C LYS A 164 4.90 -12.19 8.92
N THR A 165 5.19 -11.84 7.68
CA THR A 165 4.97 -12.73 6.51
C THR A 165 5.83 -13.98 6.62
N LEU A 166 7.10 -13.82 6.98
CA LEU A 166 8.05 -14.91 7.20
C LEU A 166 7.56 -15.89 8.28
N LYS A 167 6.98 -15.41 9.39
CA LYS A 167 6.35 -16.27 10.40
C LYS A 167 5.16 -17.08 9.85
N SER A 168 4.44 -16.54 8.88
CA SER A 168 3.35 -17.24 8.21
C SER A 168 3.88 -18.29 7.23
N GLN A 169 4.92 -17.95 6.46
CA GLN A 169 5.58 -18.87 5.52
C GLN A 169 6.30 -20.00 6.23
N LEU A 170 6.92 -19.76 7.38
CA LEU A 170 7.49 -20.80 8.25
C LEU A 170 6.50 -21.90 8.66
N LYS A 171 5.18 -21.62 8.64
CA LYS A 171 4.16 -22.61 8.99
C LYS A 171 3.66 -23.42 7.79
N ASN A 172 3.62 -22.81 6.60
CA ASN A 172 2.84 -23.32 5.46
C ASN A 172 3.56 -23.23 4.10
N GLY A 173 4.77 -22.65 4.02
CA GLY A 173 5.45 -22.27 2.78
C GLY A 173 6.70 -23.10 2.47
N SER A 174 7.22 -22.93 1.25
CA SER A 174 8.47 -23.56 0.77
C SER A 174 9.70 -22.87 1.37
N GLU A 175 10.78 -23.64 1.56
CA GLU A 175 12.08 -23.15 2.07
C GLU A 175 12.66 -22.02 1.19
N GLU A 176 12.41 -22.06 -0.13
CA GLU A 176 12.91 -21.08 -1.10
C GLU A 176 12.30 -19.69 -0.89
N GLU A 177 10.99 -19.62 -0.62
CA GLU A 177 10.28 -18.36 -0.36
C GLU A 177 10.72 -17.71 0.95
N VAL A 178 11.01 -18.55 1.95
CA VAL A 178 11.50 -18.11 3.25
C VAL A 178 12.89 -17.48 3.08
N MET A 179 13.78 -18.12 2.31
CA MET A 179 15.12 -17.60 2.02
C MET A 179 15.09 -16.30 1.19
N ALA A 180 14.20 -16.20 0.20
CA ALA A 180 14.01 -14.96 -0.55
C ALA A 180 13.59 -13.81 0.39
N THR A 181 12.64 -14.06 1.29
CA THR A 181 12.15 -13.07 2.25
C THR A 181 13.21 -12.65 3.26
N ILE A 182 14.08 -13.58 3.70
CA ILE A 182 15.21 -13.28 4.59
C ILE A 182 16.19 -12.30 3.93
N SER A 183 16.47 -12.51 2.64
CA SER A 183 17.43 -11.68 1.89
C SER A 183 16.99 -10.21 1.79
N GLU A 184 15.67 -9.96 1.79
CA GLU A 184 15.10 -8.62 1.69
C GLU A 184 15.20 -7.81 3.00
N ILE A 185 15.33 -8.49 4.16
CA ILE A 185 15.42 -7.84 5.46
C ILE A 185 16.81 -7.23 5.65
N LYS A 186 16.88 -5.90 5.78
CA LYS A 186 18.15 -5.16 5.85
C LYS A 186 18.46 -4.56 7.22
N THR A 187 17.46 -4.35 8.07
CA THR A 187 17.60 -3.70 9.38
C THR A 187 18.17 -4.67 10.41
N LEU A 188 19.34 -4.34 10.96
CA LEU A 188 20.07 -5.17 11.94
C LEU A 188 19.22 -5.61 13.14
N GLY A 189 18.39 -4.72 13.70
CA GLY A 189 17.52 -5.04 14.83
C GLY A 189 16.44 -6.07 14.48
N VAL A 190 15.94 -6.07 13.25
CA VAL A 190 14.94 -7.04 12.78
C VAL A 190 15.60 -8.36 12.43
N ARG A 191 16.80 -8.35 11.84
CA ARG A 191 17.60 -9.56 11.58
C ARG A 191 17.84 -10.39 12.85
N LYS A 192 18.17 -9.73 13.97
CA LYS A 192 18.26 -10.40 15.28
C LYS A 192 16.93 -11.04 15.69
N GLN A 193 15.81 -10.34 15.52
CA GLN A 193 14.47 -10.88 15.82
C GLN A 193 14.08 -12.04 14.89
N VAL A 194 14.52 -12.02 13.63
CA VAL A 194 14.36 -13.12 12.67
C VAL A 194 15.03 -14.37 13.23
N ILE A 195 16.32 -14.28 13.58
CA ILE A 195 17.09 -15.40 14.15
C ILE A 195 16.45 -15.91 15.44
N THR A 196 16.09 -15.03 16.38
CA THR A 196 15.39 -15.43 17.61
C THR A 196 14.07 -16.13 17.31
N THR A 197 13.29 -15.64 16.34
CA THR A 197 12.02 -16.27 15.95
C THR A 197 12.23 -17.64 15.34
N PHE A 198 13.26 -17.82 14.51
CA PHE A 198 13.65 -19.11 13.94
C PHE A 198 14.01 -20.11 15.05
N ILE A 199 14.91 -19.73 15.97
CA ILE A 199 15.33 -20.58 17.09
C ILE A 199 14.13 -21.00 17.96
N MET A 200 13.15 -20.10 18.15
CA MET A 200 11.94 -20.40 18.92
C MET A 200 10.86 -21.16 18.13
N SER A 201 11.04 -21.39 16.84
CA SER A 201 10.04 -22.05 15.99
C SER A 201 10.24 -23.56 15.91
N GLN A 202 9.16 -24.32 16.02
CA GLN A 202 9.15 -25.79 15.94
C GLN A 202 9.17 -26.36 14.50
N TYR A 203 9.09 -25.49 13.49
CA TYR A 203 8.96 -25.85 12.07
C TYR A 203 10.26 -25.68 11.29
N LEU A 204 11.38 -25.80 11.99
CA LEU A 204 12.68 -25.42 11.46
C LEU A 204 13.44 -26.64 10.96
N SER A 205 13.77 -26.66 9.67
CA SER A 205 14.61 -27.69 9.05
C SER A 205 16.09 -27.32 9.15
N ALA A 206 16.95 -28.34 9.20
CA ALA A 206 18.40 -28.15 9.29
C ALA A 206 18.99 -27.45 8.05
N SER A 207 18.44 -27.71 6.86
CA SER A 207 18.81 -27.07 5.59
C SER A 207 18.58 -25.55 5.65
N LEU A 208 17.42 -25.14 6.15
CA LEU A 208 17.05 -23.74 6.25
C LEU A 208 17.88 -23.00 7.31
N LEU A 209 18.19 -23.65 8.44
CA LEU A 209 19.09 -23.10 9.46
C LEU A 209 20.47 -22.84 8.86
N GLN A 210 21.00 -23.79 8.10
CA GLN A 210 22.30 -23.67 7.47
C GLN A 210 22.34 -22.54 6.44
N GLY A 211 21.31 -22.42 5.59
CA GLY A 211 21.17 -21.30 4.66
C GLY A 211 21.09 -19.93 5.35
N VAL A 212 20.36 -19.84 6.47
CA VAL A 212 20.28 -18.61 7.29
C VAL A 212 21.65 -18.26 7.89
N VAL A 213 22.35 -19.26 8.44
CA VAL A 213 23.68 -19.05 9.06
C VAL A 213 24.69 -18.63 8.00
N GLU A 214 24.72 -19.27 6.84
CA GLU A 214 25.61 -18.89 5.73
C GLU A 214 25.33 -17.46 5.24
N PHE A 215 24.06 -17.04 5.20
CA PHE A 215 23.70 -15.69 4.78
C PHE A 215 24.09 -14.60 5.81
N TYR A 216 23.92 -14.89 7.12
CA TYR A 216 24.19 -13.91 8.17
C TYR A 216 25.64 -13.93 8.69
N LYS A 217 26.38 -15.02 8.53
CA LYS A 217 27.78 -15.15 8.98
C LYS A 217 28.71 -14.06 8.42
N PRO A 218 28.68 -13.71 7.11
CA PRO A 218 29.50 -12.61 6.58
C PRO A 218 29.11 -11.23 7.10
N ILE A 219 27.85 -11.06 7.52
CA ILE A 219 27.29 -9.77 7.93
C ILE A 219 27.69 -9.41 9.37
N TYR A 220 27.91 -10.42 10.22
CA TYR A 220 28.32 -10.26 11.61
C TYR A 220 29.77 -10.69 11.88
N GLY A 221 30.44 -11.26 10.87
CA GLY A 221 31.78 -11.83 10.97
C GLY A 221 32.95 -10.84 10.89
N ASP A 222 32.71 -9.58 10.51
CA ASP A 222 33.74 -8.54 10.49
C ASP A 222 33.59 -7.61 11.71
N ALA A 223 34.13 -8.07 12.82
CA ALA A 223 34.50 -7.24 13.96
C ALA A 223 35.92 -7.59 14.38
N GLY A 224 36.89 -7.14 13.58
CA GLY A 224 38.27 -6.85 13.99
C GLY A 224 39.07 -7.98 14.63
N GLU A 225 39.74 -8.78 13.80
CA GLU A 225 41.10 -9.22 14.12
C GLU A 225 42.08 -8.38 13.27
N SER A 226 42.54 -7.28 13.84
CA SER A 226 43.83 -6.63 13.53
C SER A 226 44.14 -5.60 14.60
#